data_AF-A0A4R0VGV4-F1
#
_entry.id   AF-A0A4R0VGV4-F1
#
_cell.length_a   1.000
_cell.length_b   1.000
_cell.length_c   1.000
_cell.angle_alpha   90.00
_cell.angle_beta   90.00
_cell.angle_gamma   90.00
#
_symmetry.space_group_name_H-M   'P 1'
#
loop_
_entity.id
_entity.type
_entity.pdbx_description
1 polymer ?
#
loop_
_entity_poly.entity_id
_entity_poly.type
_entity_poly.pdbx_seq_one_letter_code
_entity_poly.pdbx_strand_id
1 'polypeptide(L)'
;MPTTTAFRGGASVRALKEGDTSITITAGSIVKTIPVSVWGNKWVLPTLPATRNGITFTAAGDGMVHAKGTATDWATILVTQDLPAGEYTLEHTLADGVGLFCELKSTDGRIDLFSRGTVKATLPAGDYQMLVSVSPGKTVDATITPILRKLN
;
A
#
# COMPACT_ATOMS: atom_id res chain seq x y z
N MET A 1 -52.16 -8.93 0.07
CA MET A 1 -50.92 -9.73 0.14
C MET A 1 -49.75 -8.77 -0.08
N PRO A 2 -48.68 -8.79 0.74
CA PRO A 2 -47.50 -7.98 0.47
C PRO A 2 -46.82 -8.53 -0.78
N THR A 3 -46.63 -7.70 -1.80
CA THR A 3 -45.86 -8.06 -2.99
C THR A 3 -44.39 -8.04 -2.61
N THR A 4 -43.78 -9.20 -2.40
CA THR A 4 -42.33 -9.30 -2.17
C THR A 4 -41.60 -8.99 -3.47
N THR A 5 -41.08 -7.78 -3.62
CA THR A 5 -40.11 -7.46 -4.66
C THR A 5 -38.74 -7.92 -4.17
N ALA A 6 -38.29 -9.09 -4.62
CA ALA A 6 -36.98 -9.63 -4.29
C ALA A 6 -35.93 -9.18 -5.31
N PHE A 7 -34.72 -8.84 -4.84
CA PHE A 7 -33.55 -8.79 -5.72
C PHE A 7 -33.25 -10.22 -6.20
N ARG A 8 -33.44 -10.50 -7.50
CA ARG A 8 -33.19 -11.82 -8.10
C ARG A 8 -31.78 -11.94 -8.70
N GLY A 9 -30.79 -11.34 -8.03
CA GLY A 9 -29.38 -11.30 -8.47
C GLY A 9 -28.47 -10.64 -7.44
N GLY A 10 -27.15 -10.64 -7.70
CA GLY A 10 -26.16 -9.95 -6.87
C GLY A 10 -26.05 -8.46 -7.18
N ALA A 11 -25.70 -7.65 -6.19
CA ALA A 11 -25.31 -6.25 -6.38
C ALA A 11 -23.77 -6.14 -6.43
N SER A 12 -23.23 -5.35 -7.37
CA SER A 12 -21.81 -5.01 -7.42
C SER A 12 -21.60 -3.52 -7.13
N VAL A 13 -20.73 -3.21 -6.18
CA VAL A 13 -20.34 -1.83 -5.85
C VAL A 13 -18.87 -1.64 -6.19
N ARG A 14 -18.54 -0.55 -6.88
CA ARG A 14 -17.16 -0.15 -7.19
C ARG A 14 -16.93 1.25 -6.67
N ALA A 15 -15.86 1.43 -5.91
CA ALA A 15 -15.41 2.76 -5.53
C ALA A 15 -14.63 3.39 -6.70
N LEU A 16 -14.94 4.64 -7.03
CA LEU A 16 -14.27 5.38 -8.11
C LEU A 16 -13.23 6.38 -7.60
N LYS A 17 -13.39 6.84 -6.35
CA LYS A 17 -12.52 7.84 -5.72
C LYS A 17 -12.43 7.53 -4.23
N GLU A 18 -11.27 7.85 -3.66
CA GLU A 18 -11.03 7.84 -2.23
C GLU A 18 -11.98 8.80 -1.48
N GLY A 19 -12.29 8.45 -0.24
CA GLY A 19 -13.11 9.24 0.67
C GLY A 19 -14.13 8.40 1.44
N ASP A 20 -14.77 9.06 2.39
CA ASP A 20 -15.87 8.46 3.14
C ASP A 20 -17.18 8.59 2.36
N THR A 21 -17.95 7.52 2.36
CA THR A 21 -19.25 7.42 1.68
C THR A 21 -20.15 6.49 2.48
N SER A 22 -21.33 6.19 1.96
CA SER A 22 -22.21 5.21 2.59
C SER A 22 -23.03 4.43 1.57
N ILE A 23 -23.35 3.19 1.92
CA ILE A 23 -24.39 2.41 1.25
C ILE A 23 -25.67 2.63 2.03
N THR A 24 -26.69 3.19 1.38
CA THR A 24 -28.01 3.42 1.99
C THR A 24 -29.02 2.43 1.43
N ILE A 25 -29.67 1.67 2.31
CA ILE A 25 -30.75 0.74 2.00
C ILE A 25 -32.05 1.35 2.53
N THR A 26 -33.04 1.54 1.64
CA THR A 26 -34.35 2.10 2.00
C THR A 26 -35.46 1.11 1.66
N ALA A 27 -36.36 0.87 2.60
CA ALA A 27 -37.56 0.05 2.43
C ALA A 27 -38.76 0.72 3.09
N GLY A 28 -39.61 1.39 2.30
CA GLY A 28 -40.68 2.25 2.83
C GLY A 28 -40.10 3.39 3.67
N SER A 29 -40.51 3.49 4.94
CA SER A 29 -39.99 4.47 5.91
C SER A 29 -38.71 4.01 6.63
N ILE A 30 -38.26 2.76 6.44
CA ILE A 30 -37.05 2.26 7.09
C ILE A 30 -35.84 2.64 6.24
N VAL A 31 -34.88 3.31 6.87
CA VAL A 31 -33.58 3.67 6.27
C VAL A 31 -32.46 3.04 7.10
N LYS A 32 -31.51 2.37 6.41
CA LYS A 32 -30.26 1.86 7.00
C LYS A 32 -29.08 2.38 6.20
N THR A 33 -28.11 2.96 6.89
CA THR A 33 -26.90 3.52 6.29
C THR A 33 -25.69 2.76 6.82
N ILE A 34 -24.88 2.24 5.91
CA ILE A 34 -23.63 1.55 6.20
C ILE A 34 -22.49 2.50 5.81
N PRO A 35 -21.68 3.01 6.75
CA PRO A 35 -20.53 3.82 6.42
C PRO A 35 -19.50 3.00 5.66
N VAL A 36 -18.87 3.60 4.66
CA VAL A 36 -17.84 2.99 3.82
C VAL A 36 -16.70 3.98 3.67
N SER A 37 -15.49 3.58 4.00
CA SER A 37 -14.28 4.34 3.71
C SER A 37 -13.56 3.73 2.51
N VAL A 38 -13.29 4.55 1.51
CA VAL A 38 -12.49 4.18 0.35
C VAL A 38 -11.10 4.76 0.54
N TRP A 39 -10.12 3.90 0.78
CA TRP A 39 -8.72 4.29 0.84
C TRP A 39 -8.05 4.09 -0.52
N GLY A 40 -7.07 4.93 -0.82
CA GLY A 40 -6.16 4.66 -1.92
C GLY A 40 -4.73 4.56 -1.43
N ASN A 41 -3.96 3.80 -2.19
CA ASN A 41 -2.57 3.55 -1.91
C ASN A 41 -1.75 4.80 -2.25
N LYS A 42 -1.11 5.39 -1.24
CA LYS A 42 -0.19 6.51 -1.38
C LYS A 42 1.22 6.07 -1.76
N TRP A 43 1.47 4.77 -1.83
CA TRP A 43 2.74 4.25 -2.30
C TRP A 43 2.91 4.51 -3.80
N VAL A 44 4.06 5.06 -4.16
CA VAL A 44 4.45 5.33 -5.54
C VAL A 44 5.60 4.41 -5.90
N LEU A 45 5.53 3.81 -7.08
CA LEU A 45 6.65 3.02 -7.61
C LEU A 45 7.69 3.93 -8.26
N PRO A 46 8.99 3.66 -8.07
CA PRO A 46 10.02 4.27 -8.90
C PRO A 46 9.90 3.78 -10.35
N THR A 47 10.69 4.36 -11.24
CA THR A 47 10.79 3.86 -12.63
C THR A 47 11.29 2.41 -12.64
N LEU A 48 10.49 1.53 -13.22
CA LEU A 48 10.78 0.10 -13.39
C LEU A 48 10.64 -0.28 -14.88
N PRO A 49 11.39 -1.29 -15.37
CA PRO A 49 12.26 -2.19 -14.61
C PRO A 49 13.58 -1.56 -14.17
N ALA A 50 14.15 -2.06 -13.08
CA ALA A 50 15.46 -1.64 -12.61
C ALA A 50 16.25 -2.84 -12.04
N THR A 51 17.53 -2.93 -12.39
CA THR A 51 18.44 -3.93 -11.82
C THR A 51 19.42 -3.27 -10.86
N ARG A 52 19.56 -3.81 -9.65
CA ARG A 52 20.49 -3.35 -8.60
C ARG A 52 21.08 -4.56 -7.91
N ASN A 53 22.41 -4.60 -7.80
CA ASN A 53 23.15 -5.60 -7.02
C ASN A 53 22.66 -7.04 -7.24
N GLY A 54 22.42 -7.44 -8.49
CA GLY A 54 21.99 -8.80 -8.85
C GLY A 54 20.49 -9.09 -8.73
N ILE A 55 19.67 -8.12 -8.35
CA ILE A 55 18.20 -8.20 -8.34
C ILE A 55 17.62 -7.35 -9.47
N THR A 56 16.70 -7.91 -10.23
CA THR A 56 15.84 -7.18 -11.17
C THR A 56 14.46 -6.98 -10.55
N PHE A 57 14.05 -5.73 -10.44
CA PHE A 57 12.74 -5.30 -10.00
C PHE A 57 11.87 -4.94 -11.21
N THR A 58 10.64 -5.43 -11.26
CA THR A 58 9.66 -5.14 -12.31
C THR A 58 8.31 -4.76 -11.69
N ALA A 59 7.54 -3.92 -12.40
CA ALA A 59 6.15 -3.67 -12.01
C ALA A 59 5.31 -4.93 -12.25
N ALA A 60 4.48 -5.31 -11.28
CA ALA A 60 3.61 -6.48 -11.34
C ALA A 60 2.10 -6.14 -11.41
N GLY A 61 1.77 -4.87 -11.67
CA GLY A 61 0.40 -4.35 -11.68
C GLY A 61 -0.03 -3.81 -10.32
N ASP A 62 -1.01 -2.89 -10.29
CA ASP A 62 -1.65 -2.38 -9.07
C ASP A 62 -0.70 -1.94 -7.92
N GLY A 63 0.43 -1.33 -8.27
CA GLY A 63 1.44 -0.86 -7.29
C GLY A 63 2.34 -1.97 -6.72
N MET A 64 2.27 -3.18 -7.27
CA MET A 64 3.10 -4.32 -6.88
C MET A 64 4.48 -4.28 -7.55
N VAL A 65 5.48 -4.80 -6.84
CA VAL A 65 6.85 -4.99 -7.35
C VAL A 65 7.21 -6.46 -7.29
N HIS A 66 7.61 -7.02 -8.42
CA HIS A 66 8.23 -8.33 -8.47
C HIS A 66 9.76 -8.17 -8.44
N ALA A 67 10.43 -8.88 -7.54
CA ALA A 67 11.88 -8.88 -7.41
C ALA A 67 12.43 -10.29 -7.67
N LYS A 68 13.42 -10.37 -8.56
CA LYS A 68 14.02 -11.63 -8.97
C LYS A 68 15.55 -11.55 -9.06
N GLY A 69 16.24 -12.52 -8.49
CA GLY A 69 17.69 -12.68 -8.59
C GLY A 69 18.34 -13.00 -7.25
N THR A 70 19.67 -12.86 -7.18
CA THR A 70 20.45 -13.01 -5.94
C THR A 70 21.17 -11.71 -5.65
N ALA A 71 20.90 -11.14 -4.48
CA ALA A 71 21.49 -9.88 -4.04
C ALA A 71 22.97 -10.06 -3.70
N THR A 72 23.85 -9.35 -4.39
CA THR A 72 25.30 -9.33 -4.09
C THR A 72 25.65 -8.33 -2.98
N ASP A 73 24.78 -7.35 -2.76
CA ASP A 73 24.76 -6.35 -1.68
C ASP A 73 23.31 -5.83 -1.57
N TRP A 74 23.02 -4.84 -0.72
CA TRP A 74 21.68 -4.24 -0.59
C TRP A 74 21.16 -3.79 -1.95
N ALA A 75 20.13 -4.46 -2.46
CA ALA A 75 19.51 -4.10 -3.73
C ALA A 75 18.26 -3.27 -3.45
N THR A 76 18.32 -1.96 -3.70
CA THR A 76 17.24 -1.02 -3.34
C THR A 76 16.78 -0.21 -4.54
N ILE A 77 15.47 -0.13 -4.73
CA ILE A 77 14.80 0.86 -5.58
C ILE A 77 14.10 1.88 -4.67
N LEU A 78 14.10 3.15 -5.07
CA LEU A 78 13.46 4.20 -4.29
C LEU A 78 12.89 5.30 -5.17
N VAL A 79 11.83 5.94 -4.67
CA VAL A 79 11.29 7.20 -5.17
C VAL A 79 11.09 8.15 -3.98
N THR A 80 11.24 9.45 -4.22
CA THR A 80 10.90 10.48 -3.23
C THR A 80 9.53 11.06 -3.58
N GLN A 81 8.67 11.19 -2.58
CA GLN A 81 7.30 11.66 -2.74
C GLN A 81 6.96 12.62 -1.59
N ASP A 82 6.43 13.79 -1.94
CA ASP A 82 5.83 14.71 -0.97
C ASP A 82 4.54 14.08 -0.41
N LEU A 83 4.44 14.02 0.91
CA LEU A 83 3.27 13.55 1.64
C LEU A 83 2.74 14.68 2.54
N PRO A 84 1.42 14.91 2.57
CA PRO A 84 0.83 15.84 3.53
C PRO A 84 0.94 15.30 4.95
N ALA A 85 0.92 16.19 5.95
CA ALA A 85 0.88 15.79 7.35
C ALA A 85 -0.35 14.90 7.64
N GLY A 86 -0.18 13.90 8.51
CA GLY A 86 -1.26 13.05 8.98
C GLY A 86 -0.79 11.74 9.58
N GLU A 87 -1.74 10.88 9.91
CA GLU A 87 -1.47 9.54 10.42
C GLU A 87 -1.45 8.55 9.26
N TYR A 88 -0.46 7.65 9.23
CA TYR A 88 -0.24 6.72 8.13
C TYR A 88 -0.04 5.29 8.63
N THR A 89 -0.39 4.32 7.79
CA THR A 89 0.01 2.90 7.93
C THR A 89 0.78 2.44 6.71
N LEU A 90 1.79 1.57 6.91
CA LEU A 90 2.46 0.85 5.82
C LEU A 90 2.23 -0.65 6.03
N GLU A 91 1.39 -1.23 5.18
CA GLU A 91 1.15 -2.67 5.15
C GLU A 91 2.16 -3.34 4.21
N HIS A 92 2.42 -4.63 4.47
CA HIS A 92 3.37 -5.49 3.76
C HIS A 92 4.85 -5.26 4.05
N THR A 93 5.18 -4.73 5.23
CA THR A 93 6.51 -4.94 5.83
C THR A 93 6.58 -6.38 6.34
N LEU A 94 7.25 -7.28 5.61
CA LEU A 94 7.39 -8.67 6.03
C LEU A 94 8.25 -8.75 7.29
N ALA A 95 7.60 -8.88 8.44
CA ALA A 95 8.21 -9.24 9.71
C ALA A 95 8.42 -10.75 9.78
N ASP A 96 9.41 -11.25 9.02
CA ASP A 96 10.33 -12.34 9.40
C ASP A 96 11.19 -12.77 8.19
N GLY A 97 12.52 -12.71 8.32
CA GLY A 97 13.44 -13.47 7.44
C GLY A 97 14.08 -12.74 6.23
N VAL A 98 13.79 -11.44 6.05
CA VAL A 98 14.61 -10.40 5.39
C VAL A 98 15.13 -10.70 3.98
N GLY A 99 14.28 -11.24 3.11
CA GLY A 99 14.52 -11.32 1.67
C GLY A 99 14.21 -9.99 0.98
N LEU A 100 12.92 -9.73 0.76
CA LEU A 100 12.35 -8.56 0.08
C LEU A 100 11.43 -7.80 1.05
N PHE A 101 11.54 -6.47 1.13
CA PHE A 101 10.74 -5.64 2.06
C PHE A 101 10.56 -4.23 1.51
N CYS A 102 9.65 -3.47 2.14
CA CYS A 102 9.44 -2.06 1.85
C CYS A 102 9.60 -1.21 3.11
N GLU A 103 10.05 0.03 2.94
CA GLU A 103 10.23 1.01 4.03
C GLU A 103 9.82 2.40 3.55
N LEU A 104 9.40 3.25 4.48
CA LEU A 104 9.26 4.69 4.26
C LEU A 104 10.24 5.41 5.17
N LYS A 105 11.10 6.26 4.60
CA LYS A 105 12.12 7.03 5.33
C LYS A 105 11.98 8.51 5.05
N SER A 106 12.29 9.36 6.03
CA SER A 106 12.45 10.79 5.76
C SER A 106 13.73 11.07 4.98
N THR A 107 13.73 12.12 4.16
CA THR A 107 14.89 12.59 3.40
C THR A 107 15.94 13.29 4.25
N ASP A 108 15.57 13.82 5.43
CA ASP A 108 16.46 14.52 6.36
C ASP A 108 17.24 13.59 7.32
N GLY A 109 17.14 12.28 7.09
CA GLY A 109 17.79 11.27 7.92
C GLY A 109 17.12 11.04 9.29
N ARG A 110 15.99 11.69 9.57
CA ARG A 110 15.18 11.41 10.76
C ARG A 110 14.02 10.47 10.44
N ILE A 111 14.02 9.36 11.16
CA ILE A 111 12.96 8.38 11.33
C ILE A 111 12.85 7.32 10.20
N ASP A 112 13.33 6.12 10.54
CA ASP A 112 12.93 4.83 9.98
C ASP A 112 11.47 4.51 10.41
N LEU A 113 10.50 5.29 9.91
CA LEU A 113 9.10 5.31 10.38
C LEU A 113 8.38 3.98 10.24
N PHE A 114 8.72 3.26 9.18
CA PHE A 114 8.22 1.92 8.93
C PHE A 114 9.41 1.02 8.61
N SER A 115 10.23 0.78 9.62
CA SER A 115 11.19 -0.32 9.65
C SER A 115 10.85 -1.23 10.84
N ARG A 116 11.14 -2.53 10.72
CA ARG A 116 11.13 -3.48 11.85
C ARG A 116 9.84 -3.47 12.70
N GLY A 117 8.68 -3.68 12.05
CA GLY A 117 7.41 -3.93 12.75
C GLY A 117 6.61 -2.69 13.15
N THR A 118 7.13 -1.48 12.91
CA THR A 118 6.30 -0.27 12.99
C THR A 118 5.38 -0.22 11.78
N VAL A 119 4.07 -0.34 12.00
CA VAL A 119 3.04 -0.38 10.95
C VAL A 119 2.15 0.86 10.93
N LYS A 120 2.34 1.79 11.87
CA LYS A 120 1.55 3.02 11.99
C LYS A 120 2.40 4.16 12.55
N ALA A 121 2.32 5.35 11.96
CA ALA A 121 3.06 6.53 12.41
C ALA A 121 2.35 7.86 12.06
N THR A 122 2.58 8.91 12.86
CA THR A 122 2.18 10.28 12.53
C THR A 122 3.33 10.98 11.81
N LEU A 123 3.05 11.51 10.62
CA LEU A 123 4.01 12.15 9.72
C LEU A 123 3.75 13.67 9.66
N PRO A 124 4.76 14.53 9.80
CA PRO A 124 4.68 15.91 9.32
C PRO A 124 4.55 15.95 7.78
N ALA A 125 4.21 17.10 7.23
CA ALA A 125 4.24 17.28 5.78
C ALA A 125 5.70 17.35 5.30
N GLY A 126 6.00 16.69 4.18
CA GLY A 126 7.32 16.78 3.56
C GLY A 126 7.67 15.60 2.65
N ASP A 127 8.94 15.57 2.24
CA ASP A 127 9.47 14.58 1.30
C ASP A 127 9.90 13.29 1.99
N TYR A 128 9.31 12.17 1.55
CA TYR A 128 9.62 10.83 2.04
C TYR A 128 10.12 9.93 0.93
N GLN A 129 11.10 9.10 1.26
CA GLN A 129 11.62 8.05 0.40
C GLN A 129 10.81 6.77 0.61
N MET A 130 10.20 6.27 -0.46
CA MET A 130 9.51 4.99 -0.53
C MET A 130 10.48 3.97 -1.13
N LEU A 131 10.90 2.98 -0.35
CA LEU A 131 11.92 2.01 -0.75
C LEU A 131 11.36 0.60 -0.86
N VAL A 132 11.81 -0.14 -1.87
CA VAL A 132 11.72 -1.61 -1.88
C VAL A 132 13.14 -2.15 -1.95
N SER A 133 13.47 -3.06 -1.06
CA SER A 133 14.83 -3.52 -0.83
C SER A 133 14.92 -5.02 -0.72
N VAL A 134 16.04 -5.58 -1.18
CA VAL A 134 16.44 -6.96 -0.94
C VAL A 134 17.77 -6.98 -0.19
N SER A 135 17.85 -7.79 0.88
CA SER A 135 19.07 -7.85 1.70
C SER A 135 20.22 -8.59 1.01
N PRO A 136 21.49 -8.24 1.32
CA PRO A 136 22.65 -8.95 0.82
C PRO A 136 22.56 -10.47 1.01
N GLY A 137 23.00 -11.22 0.00
CA GLY A 137 23.06 -12.68 0.01
C GLY A 137 21.71 -13.39 -0.14
N LYS A 138 20.61 -12.65 -0.34
CA LYS A 138 19.28 -13.23 -0.50
C LYS A 138 18.97 -13.48 -1.97
N THR A 139 18.52 -14.70 -2.26
CA THR A 139 17.87 -15.03 -3.52
C THR A 139 16.37 -14.86 -3.36
N VAL A 140 15.74 -14.11 -4.26
CA VAL A 140 14.30 -13.88 -4.28
C VAL A 140 13.74 -14.13 -5.68
N ASP A 141 12.50 -14.61 -5.72
CA ASP A 141 11.61 -14.64 -6.89
C ASP A 141 10.21 -14.44 -6.33
N ALA A 142 9.90 -13.20 -5.96
CA ALA A 142 8.75 -12.87 -5.12
C ALA A 142 8.18 -11.50 -5.45
N THR A 143 6.87 -11.35 -5.18
CA THR A 143 6.15 -10.09 -5.36
C THR A 143 5.79 -9.50 -4.01
N ILE A 144 6.01 -8.20 -3.86
CA ILE A 144 5.59 -7.40 -2.70
C ILE A 144 4.58 -6.34 -3.15
N THR A 145 3.62 -6.05 -2.28
CA THR A 145 2.57 -5.04 -2.52
C THR A 145 2.66 -3.99 -1.41
N PRO A 146 3.54 -2.98 -1.52
CA PRO A 146 3.57 -1.93 -0.52
C PRO A 146 2.26 -1.15 -0.52
N ILE A 147 1.62 -1.01 0.64
CA ILE A 147 0.39 -0.24 0.76
C ILE A 147 0.58 0.81 1.84
N LEU A 148 0.82 2.06 1.42
CA LEU A 148 0.85 3.21 2.29
C LEU A 148 -0.54 3.83 2.34
N ARG A 149 -1.19 3.83 3.50
CA ARG A 149 -2.51 4.46 3.68
C ARG A 149 -2.37 5.67 4.58
N LYS A 150 -3.02 6.77 4.20
CA LYS A 150 -3.30 7.87 5.11
C LYS A 150 -4.60 7.55 5.85
N LEU A 151 -4.59 7.62 7.18
CA LEU A 151 -5.78 7.52 8.00
C LEU A 151 -6.46 8.89 8.07
N ASN A 152 -7.80 8.88 7.97
CA ASN A 152 -8.65 10.07 8.10
C ASN A 152 -8.84 10.44 9.58
#